data_AF-A0A349B0S4-F1
#
_entry.id   AF-A0A349B0S4-F1
#
_cell.length_a   1.000
_cell.length_b   1.000
_cell.length_c   1.000
_cell.angle_alpha   90.00
_cell.angle_beta   90.00
_cell.angle_gamma   90.00
#
_symmetry.space_group_name_H-M   'P 1'
#
loop_
_entity.id
_entity.type
_entity.pdbx_description
1 polymer ?
#
loop_
_entity_poly.entity_id
_entity_poly.type
_entity_poly.pdbx_seq_one_letter_code
_entity_poly.pdbx_strand_id
1 'polypeptide(L)'
;MRPVTYPSAAAVTTGRCLEVDRPTSADGPRYVPAPMPAAQRDSFQEATRREVLALRPELAAEHFRLLDAIWDQGDPVVLELCRVRMATLMGAAAAQPERSPAAVAAGLTDDLVERLPGWPTDPAFTDTHRTALAFTEQFVIDHHGITDDHVQALEAALGAEGVVVLTTALGVWDNQHRLDIALGVTAP
;
A
#
# COMPACT_ATOMS: atom_id res chain seq x y z
N MET A 1 -19.41 -19.36 -13.50
CA MET A 1 -19.28 -17.96 -13.06
C MET A 1 -19.33 -17.09 -14.31
N ARG A 2 -20.24 -16.12 -14.40
CA ARG A 2 -20.25 -15.19 -15.54
C ARG A 2 -19.14 -14.13 -15.33
N PRO A 3 -18.35 -13.78 -16.36
CA PRO A 3 -17.36 -12.72 -16.23
C PRO A 3 -18.05 -11.39 -15.91
N VAL A 4 -17.55 -10.67 -14.92
CA VAL A 4 -17.92 -9.27 -14.72
C VAL A 4 -17.32 -8.50 -15.89
N THR A 5 -18.19 -7.99 -16.76
CA THR A 5 -17.80 -7.11 -17.86
C THR A 5 -17.80 -5.70 -17.32
N TYR A 6 -16.62 -5.10 -17.15
CA TYR A 6 -16.53 -3.68 -16.82
C TYR A 6 -16.92 -2.85 -18.05
N PRO A 7 -17.83 -1.88 -17.93
CA PRO A 7 -18.16 -0.99 -19.04
C PRO A 7 -16.94 -0.17 -19.45
N SER A 8 -16.75 0.01 -20.76
CA SER A 8 -15.74 0.90 -21.32
C SER A 8 -15.92 2.35 -20.82
N ALA A 9 -14.82 3.09 -20.70
CA ALA A 9 -14.64 4.38 -20.02
C ALA A 9 -15.52 5.56 -20.48
N ALA A 10 -16.54 5.36 -21.32
CA ALA A 10 -17.33 6.41 -21.96
C ALA A 10 -18.67 6.75 -21.27
N ALA A 11 -18.93 6.28 -20.04
CA ALA A 11 -20.20 6.57 -19.36
C ALA A 11 -20.03 6.79 -17.85
N VAL A 12 -19.32 7.86 -17.45
CA VAL A 12 -19.43 8.42 -16.10
C VAL A 12 -20.18 9.75 -16.23
N THR A 13 -21.51 9.68 -16.15
CA THR A 13 -22.36 10.87 -16.02
C THR A 13 -22.82 10.95 -14.56
N THR A 14 -22.29 11.97 -13.87
CA THR A 14 -22.80 12.63 -12.64
C THR A 14 -23.83 11.85 -11.81
N GLY A 15 -23.33 10.90 -11.01
CA GLY A 15 -24.09 10.32 -9.90
C GLY A 15 -24.00 11.22 -8.68
N ARG A 16 -25.12 11.81 -8.29
CA ARG A 16 -25.29 12.63 -7.07
C ARG A 16 -24.87 11.78 -5.86
N CYS A 17 -23.87 12.21 -5.09
CA CYS A 17 -23.55 11.59 -3.81
C CYS A 17 -24.81 11.58 -2.94
N LEU A 18 -25.21 10.41 -2.45
CA LEU A 18 -26.20 10.31 -1.40
C LEU A 18 -25.55 10.89 -0.13
N GLU A 19 -26.03 12.04 0.32
CA GLU A 19 -25.70 12.57 1.64
C GLU A 19 -26.22 11.57 2.68
N VAL A 20 -25.28 10.88 3.33
CA VAL A 20 -25.56 10.11 4.53
C VAL A 20 -25.48 11.10 5.69
N ASP A 21 -26.63 11.47 6.25
CA ASP A 21 -26.72 12.26 7.48
C ASP A 21 -25.97 11.54 8.61
N ARG A 22 -24.75 11.98 8.89
CA ARG A 22 -23.96 11.51 10.03
C ARG A 22 -24.34 12.37 11.24
N PRO A 23 -24.85 11.80 12.34
CA PRO A 23 -25.22 12.60 13.51
C PRO A 23 -23.99 13.31 14.09
N THR A 24 -24.07 14.65 14.15
CA THR A 24 -23.08 15.52 14.79
C THR A 24 -23.27 15.49 16.31
N SER A 25 -22.74 14.46 16.97
CA SER A 25 -22.55 14.51 18.41
C SER A 25 -21.08 14.37 18.72
N ALA A 26 -20.44 15.50 19.04
CA ALA A 26 -19.03 15.57 19.45
C ALA A 26 -18.80 15.11 20.90
N ASP A 27 -19.86 14.72 21.63
CA ASP A 27 -19.83 14.39 23.07
C ASP A 27 -20.12 12.91 23.37
N GLY A 28 -20.09 12.03 22.37
CA GLY A 28 -20.18 10.59 22.59
C GLY A 28 -18.85 10.02 23.14
N PRO A 29 -18.87 9.00 24.02
CA PRO A 29 -17.65 8.29 24.38
C PRO A 29 -16.99 7.78 23.10
N ARG A 30 -15.71 8.13 22.88
CA ARG A 30 -14.93 7.62 21.74
C ARG A 30 -15.06 6.11 21.75
N TYR A 31 -15.55 5.54 20.64
CA TYR A 31 -15.51 4.10 20.46
C TYR A 31 -14.05 3.66 20.48
N VAL A 32 -13.64 3.05 21.59
CA VAL A 32 -12.38 2.33 21.68
C VAL A 32 -12.76 0.86 21.48
N PRO A 33 -12.53 0.28 20.29
CA PRO A 33 -12.75 -1.15 20.13
C PRO A 33 -11.90 -1.86 21.18
N ALA A 34 -12.52 -2.78 21.92
CA ALA A 34 -11.74 -3.72 22.72
C ALA A 34 -10.73 -4.40 21.79
N PRO A 35 -9.48 -4.67 22.24
CA PRO A 35 -8.56 -5.44 21.44
C PRO A 35 -9.28 -6.74 21.07
N MET A 36 -9.49 -6.94 19.77
CA MET A 36 -10.02 -8.20 19.29
C MET A 36 -9.09 -9.27 19.85
N PRO A 37 -9.61 -10.29 20.58
CA PRO A 37 -8.78 -11.39 21.02
C PRO A 37 -8.05 -11.90 19.78
N ALA A 38 -6.74 -12.13 19.90
CA ALA A 38 -5.97 -12.72 18.82
C ALA A 38 -6.74 -13.97 18.40
N ALA A 39 -7.33 -13.93 17.22
CA ALA A 39 -8.07 -15.07 16.73
C ALA A 39 -7.02 -16.18 16.61
N GLN A 40 -7.11 -17.20 17.48
CA GLN A 40 -6.39 -18.45 17.30
C GLN A 40 -6.94 -19.07 16.01
N ARG A 41 -6.33 -18.68 14.90
CA ARG A 41 -6.70 -19.11 13.56
C ARG A 41 -5.78 -20.25 13.19
N ASP A 42 -6.09 -21.43 13.70
CA ASP A 42 -5.34 -22.66 13.41
C ASP A 42 -5.14 -22.88 11.89
N SER A 43 -6.07 -22.38 11.06
CA SER A 43 -6.05 -22.54 9.60
C SER A 43 -4.95 -21.76 8.86
N PHE A 44 -4.32 -20.76 9.47
CA PHE A 44 -3.30 -19.91 8.83
C PHE A 44 -2.06 -19.68 9.70
N GLN A 45 -1.99 -20.36 10.84
CA GLN A 45 -0.93 -20.15 11.81
C GLN A 45 0.44 -20.46 11.17
N GLU A 46 1.36 -19.50 11.27
CA GLU A 46 2.73 -19.59 10.74
C GLU A 46 2.83 -19.78 9.21
N ALA A 47 1.73 -19.60 8.47
CA ALA A 47 1.74 -19.70 7.02
C ALA A 47 2.35 -18.46 6.37
N THR A 48 3.17 -18.67 5.35
CA THR A 48 3.69 -17.61 4.49
C THR A 48 2.57 -17.04 3.61
N ARG A 49 2.74 -15.80 3.13
CA ARG A 49 1.79 -15.16 2.19
C ARG A 49 1.52 -16.05 0.98
N ARG A 50 2.57 -16.69 0.47
CA ARG A 50 2.51 -17.57 -0.70
C ARG A 50 1.65 -18.80 -0.45
N GLU A 51 1.75 -19.43 0.71
CA GLU A 51 0.93 -20.58 1.09
C GLU A 51 -0.55 -20.20 1.28
N VAL A 52 -0.80 -19.06 1.91
CA VAL A 52 -2.15 -18.52 2.07
C VAL A 52 -2.81 -18.25 0.71
N LEU A 53 -2.10 -17.56 -0.19
CA LEU A 53 -2.62 -17.27 -1.53
C LEU A 53 -2.78 -18.55 -2.38
N ALA A 54 -1.93 -19.57 -2.18
CA ALA A 54 -2.00 -20.83 -2.92
C ALA A 54 -3.32 -21.61 -2.68
N LEU A 55 -4.08 -21.31 -1.62
CA LEU A 55 -5.44 -21.84 -1.43
C LEU A 55 -6.40 -21.41 -2.56
N ARG A 56 -6.07 -20.35 -3.29
CA ARG A 56 -6.82 -19.81 -4.45
C ARG A 56 -5.86 -19.53 -5.61
N PRO A 57 -5.42 -20.57 -6.36
CA PRO A 57 -4.30 -20.45 -7.31
C PRO A 57 -4.56 -19.45 -8.45
N GLU A 58 -5.79 -19.35 -8.96
CA GLU A 58 -6.14 -18.34 -9.98
C GLU A 58 -6.01 -16.93 -9.42
N LEU A 59 -6.52 -16.68 -8.21
CA LEU A 59 -6.39 -15.38 -7.55
C LEU A 59 -4.92 -15.04 -7.25
N ALA A 60 -4.14 -16.02 -6.79
CA ALA A 60 -2.72 -15.85 -6.54
C ALA A 60 -1.95 -15.46 -7.82
N ALA A 61 -2.26 -16.12 -8.95
CA ALA A 61 -1.63 -15.82 -10.23
C ALA A 61 -1.92 -14.39 -10.71
N GLU A 62 -3.16 -13.91 -10.56
CA GLU A 62 -3.51 -12.52 -10.89
C GLU A 62 -2.82 -11.52 -9.95
N HIS A 63 -2.78 -11.82 -8.65
CA HIS A 63 -2.10 -10.99 -7.65
C HIS A 63 -0.61 -10.81 -7.96
N PHE A 64 0.11 -11.93 -8.20
CA PHE A 64 1.53 -11.87 -8.52
C PHE A 64 1.79 -11.20 -9.87
N ARG A 65 0.95 -11.42 -10.90
CA ARG A 65 1.10 -10.74 -12.18
C ARG A 65 0.97 -9.22 -12.05
N LEU A 66 0.04 -8.75 -11.23
CA LEU A 66 -0.11 -7.31 -10.98
C LEU A 66 1.12 -6.75 -10.26
N LEU A 67 1.65 -7.44 -9.25
CA LEU A 67 2.88 -7.03 -8.57
C LEU A 67 4.07 -6.97 -9.52
N ASP A 68 4.26 -7.98 -10.37
CA ASP A 68 5.33 -8.00 -11.38
C ASP A 68 5.20 -6.78 -12.31
N ALA A 69 3.99 -6.50 -12.80
CA ALA A 69 3.75 -5.35 -13.66
C ALA A 69 4.03 -4.00 -12.97
N ILE A 70 3.76 -3.88 -11.66
CA ILE A 70 4.08 -2.68 -10.88
C ILE A 70 5.60 -2.49 -10.79
N TRP A 71 6.33 -3.54 -10.45
CA TRP A 71 7.80 -3.48 -10.33
C TRP A 71 8.49 -3.21 -11.65
N ASP A 72 7.98 -3.77 -12.75
CA ASP A 72 8.54 -3.58 -14.10
C ASP A 72 8.35 -2.16 -14.64
N GLN A 73 7.34 -1.42 -14.16
CA GLN A 73 6.98 -0.10 -14.68
C GLN A 73 7.39 1.07 -13.78
N GLY A 74 7.73 0.83 -12.53
CA GLY A 74 8.11 1.88 -11.59
C GLY A 74 9.61 1.98 -11.34
N ASP A 75 10.03 3.08 -10.74
CA ASP A 75 11.38 3.16 -10.13
C ASP A 75 11.42 2.18 -8.94
N PRO A 76 12.26 1.12 -9.02
CA PRO A 76 12.21 0.05 -8.03
C PRO A 76 12.68 0.52 -6.64
N VAL A 77 13.58 1.51 -6.56
CA VAL A 77 14.05 2.04 -5.27
C VAL A 77 12.95 2.88 -4.64
N VAL A 78 12.33 3.79 -5.39
CA VAL A 78 11.21 4.61 -4.90
C VAL A 78 10.06 3.73 -4.41
N LEU A 79 9.66 2.75 -5.23
CA LEU A 79 8.59 1.82 -4.91
C LEU A 79 8.87 1.04 -3.62
N GLU A 80 10.09 0.53 -3.46
CA GLU A 80 10.46 -0.26 -2.29
C GLU A 80 10.53 0.58 -1.01
N LEU A 81 11.05 1.81 -1.07
CA LEU A 81 11.03 2.74 0.07
C LEU A 81 9.58 3.03 0.51
N CYS A 82 8.67 3.27 -0.45
CA CYS A 82 7.26 3.50 -0.17
C CYS A 82 6.58 2.26 0.43
N ARG A 83 6.83 1.07 -0.12
CA ARG A 83 6.29 -0.20 0.39
C ARG A 83 6.73 -0.46 1.83
N VAL A 84 8.02 -0.32 2.14
CA VAL A 84 8.54 -0.54 3.50
C VAL A 84 8.01 0.52 4.47
N ARG A 85 7.88 1.78 4.02
CA ARG A 85 7.29 2.83 4.86
C ARG A 85 5.83 2.54 5.18
N MET A 86 5.04 2.11 4.19
CA MET A 86 3.65 1.70 4.38
C MET A 86 3.54 0.50 5.34
N ALA A 87 4.36 -0.55 5.15
CA ALA A 87 4.42 -1.69 6.06
C ALA A 87 4.77 -1.28 7.51
N THR A 88 5.62 -0.27 7.69
CA THR A 88 5.98 0.28 8.99
C THR A 88 4.79 0.99 9.65
N LEU A 89 4.10 1.87 8.92
CA LEU A 89 2.94 2.61 9.41
C LEU A 89 1.75 1.69 9.76
N MET A 90 1.56 0.62 8.98
CA MET A 90 0.47 -0.34 9.19
C MET A 90 0.79 -1.43 10.22
N GLY A 91 2.04 -1.56 10.65
CA GLY A 91 2.48 -2.64 11.55
C GLY A 91 2.53 -4.02 10.89
N ALA A 92 2.73 -4.09 9.57
CA ALA A 92 2.84 -5.34 8.81
C ALA A 92 4.23 -5.97 8.97
N ALA A 93 4.51 -6.55 10.15
CA ALA A 93 5.84 -7.03 10.53
C ALA A 93 6.47 -8.04 9.54
N ALA A 94 5.67 -8.94 8.96
CA ALA A 94 6.15 -9.91 7.97
C ALA A 94 6.71 -9.26 6.69
N ALA A 95 6.20 -8.07 6.32
CA ALA A 95 6.58 -7.39 5.09
C ALA A 95 7.76 -6.42 5.24
N GLN A 96 8.12 -6.04 6.48
CA GLN A 96 9.22 -5.12 6.77
C GLN A 96 10.62 -5.65 6.41
N PRO A 97 10.97 -6.92 6.65
CA PRO A 97 12.28 -7.46 6.27
C PRO A 97 12.38 -7.83 4.79
N GLU A 98 11.25 -7.89 4.06
CA GLU A 98 11.26 -8.22 2.63
C GLU A 98 12.01 -7.13 1.85
N ARG A 99 12.74 -7.55 0.81
CA ARG A 99 13.33 -6.67 -0.19
C ARG A 99 12.94 -7.10 -1.59
N SER A 100 12.48 -6.18 -2.43
CA SER A 100 12.27 -6.51 -3.84
C SER A 100 13.61 -6.76 -4.54
N PRO A 101 13.75 -7.83 -5.35
CA PRO A 101 14.98 -8.09 -6.10
C PRO A 101 15.36 -6.94 -7.03
N ALA A 102 14.37 -6.27 -7.62
CA ALA A 102 14.57 -5.12 -8.50
C ALA A 102 15.19 -3.93 -7.75
N ALA A 103 14.74 -3.63 -6.53
CA ALA A 103 15.29 -2.54 -5.74
C ALA A 103 16.72 -2.83 -5.29
N VAL A 104 17.01 -4.07 -4.86
CA VAL A 104 18.36 -4.51 -4.51
C VAL A 104 19.29 -4.40 -5.72
N ALA A 105 18.86 -4.87 -6.90
CA ALA A 105 19.63 -4.76 -8.13
C ALA A 105 19.86 -3.30 -8.57
N ALA A 106 18.92 -2.41 -8.26
CA ALA A 106 19.04 -0.97 -8.50
C ALA A 106 19.86 -0.22 -7.44
N GLY A 107 20.39 -0.91 -6.42
CA GLY A 107 21.32 -0.35 -5.44
C GLY A 107 20.69 0.06 -4.10
N LEU A 108 19.45 -0.35 -3.80
CA LEU A 108 18.89 -0.18 -2.46
C LEU A 108 19.72 -0.95 -1.42
N THR A 109 20.05 -0.28 -0.32
CA THR A 109 20.77 -0.86 0.81
C THR A 109 19.89 -0.94 2.05
N ASP A 110 20.16 -1.90 2.93
CA ASP A 110 19.48 -1.97 4.23
C ASP A 110 19.77 -0.73 5.09
N ASP A 111 20.98 -0.16 5.01
CA ASP A 111 21.33 1.11 5.67
C ASP A 111 20.36 2.25 5.30
N LEU A 112 19.94 2.34 4.02
CA LEU A 112 18.98 3.36 3.60
C LEU A 112 17.58 3.08 4.15
N VAL A 113 17.19 1.80 4.20
CA VAL A 113 15.89 1.38 4.75
C VAL A 113 15.82 1.63 6.25
N GLU A 114 16.88 1.35 7.00
CA GLU A 114 16.96 1.64 8.45
C GLU A 114 16.82 3.14 8.77
N ARG A 115 17.18 4.01 7.82
CA ARG A 115 17.03 5.47 7.93
C ARG A 115 15.62 5.98 7.60
N LEU A 116 14.73 5.14 7.05
CA LEU A 116 13.37 5.54 6.67
C LEU A 116 12.60 6.27 7.77
N PRO A 117 12.68 5.93 9.08
CA PRO A 117 11.98 6.70 10.11
C PRO A 117 12.34 8.19 10.16
N GLY A 118 13.55 8.55 9.71
CA GLY A 118 14.05 9.92 9.62
C GLY A 118 13.97 10.53 8.21
N TRP A 119 13.26 9.89 7.27
CA TRP A 119 13.22 10.30 5.87
C TRP A 119 12.92 11.79 5.62
N PRO A 120 12.08 12.52 6.41
CA PRO A 120 11.75 13.91 6.11
C PRO A 120 12.95 14.86 6.18
N THR A 121 14.02 14.50 6.90
CA THR A 121 15.20 15.35 7.10
C THR A 121 16.55 14.66 6.86
N ASP A 122 16.60 13.32 6.78
CA ASP A 122 17.86 12.59 6.56
C ASP A 122 18.40 12.87 5.14
N PRO A 123 19.63 13.38 4.96
CA PRO A 123 20.19 13.77 3.66
C PRO A 123 20.40 12.61 2.68
N ALA A 124 20.28 11.36 3.12
CA ALA A 124 20.34 10.19 2.24
C ALA A 124 19.13 10.10 1.27
N PHE A 125 18.04 10.82 1.54
CA PHE A 125 16.85 10.83 0.70
C PHE A 125 16.84 12.01 -0.28
N THR A 126 16.64 11.70 -1.56
CA THR A 126 16.47 12.68 -2.64
C THR A 126 15.10 13.35 -2.55
N ASP A 127 14.90 14.44 -3.30
CA ASP A 127 13.60 15.11 -3.38
C ASP A 127 12.51 14.20 -3.96
N THR A 128 12.86 13.33 -4.92
CA THR A 128 11.96 12.29 -5.44
C THR A 128 11.56 11.30 -4.34
N HIS A 129 12.51 10.83 -3.53
CA HIS A 129 12.21 9.94 -2.40
C HIS A 129 11.26 10.62 -1.40
N ARG A 130 11.56 11.87 -1.02
CA ARG A 130 10.74 12.63 -0.06
C ARG A 130 9.33 12.85 -0.57
N THR A 131 9.18 13.20 -1.84
CA THR A 131 7.86 13.44 -2.45
C THR A 131 7.02 12.17 -2.47
N ALA A 132 7.60 11.05 -2.90
CA ALA A 132 6.91 9.76 -2.93
C ALA A 132 6.57 9.23 -1.53
N LEU A 133 7.47 9.41 -0.56
CA LEU A 133 7.24 9.03 0.84
C LEU A 133 6.16 9.91 1.49
N ALA A 134 6.18 11.22 1.28
CA ALA A 134 5.14 12.13 1.77
C ALA A 134 3.75 11.75 1.24
N PHE A 135 3.66 11.49 -0.08
CA PHE A 135 2.42 11.01 -0.69
C PHE A 135 1.98 9.67 -0.12
N THR A 136 2.93 8.74 0.09
CA THR A 136 2.66 7.43 0.70
C THR A 136 2.12 7.56 2.12
N GLU A 137 2.69 8.42 2.96
CA GLU A 137 2.17 8.65 4.32
C GLU A 137 0.77 9.25 4.28
N GLN A 138 0.53 10.26 3.43
CA GLN A 138 -0.79 10.85 3.26
C GLN A 138 -1.81 9.80 2.81
N PHE A 139 -1.46 8.94 1.84
CA PHE A 139 -2.31 7.86 1.36
C PHE A 139 -2.69 6.87 2.48
N VAL A 140 -1.72 6.48 3.31
CA VAL A 140 -1.94 5.51 4.40
C VAL A 140 -2.74 6.11 5.56
N ILE A 141 -2.43 7.35 5.94
CA ILE A 141 -2.97 7.99 7.15
C ILE A 141 -4.32 8.64 6.88
N ASP A 142 -4.45 9.38 5.77
CA ASP A 142 -5.65 10.12 5.40
C ASP A 142 -5.75 10.31 3.87
N HIS A 143 -6.17 9.26 3.16
CA HIS A 143 -6.37 9.32 1.71
C HIS A 143 -7.39 10.39 1.27
N HIS A 144 -8.32 10.82 2.14
CA HIS A 144 -9.26 11.90 1.83
C HIS A 144 -8.58 13.27 1.81
N GLY A 145 -7.44 13.43 2.47
CA GLY A 145 -6.62 14.63 2.49
C GLY A 145 -5.63 14.75 1.32
N ILE A 146 -5.64 13.83 0.36
CA ILE A 146 -4.86 13.97 -0.88
C ILE A 146 -5.43 15.14 -1.68
N THR A 147 -4.56 16.06 -2.12
CA THR A 147 -4.93 17.31 -2.82
C THR A 147 -4.31 17.31 -4.21
N ASP A 148 -4.75 18.24 -5.06
CA ASP A 148 -4.14 18.47 -6.37
C ASP A 148 -2.65 18.82 -6.26
N ASP A 149 -2.25 19.57 -5.22
CA ASP A 149 -0.85 19.91 -4.97
C ASP A 149 0.01 18.67 -4.68
N HIS A 150 -0.53 17.71 -3.91
CA HIS A 150 0.15 16.43 -3.66
C HIS A 150 0.36 15.66 -4.96
N VAL A 151 -0.65 15.61 -5.83
CA VAL A 151 -0.57 14.91 -7.11
C VAL A 151 0.38 15.63 -8.07
N GLN A 152 0.33 16.96 -8.14
CA GLN A 152 1.20 17.76 -8.99
C GLN A 152 2.67 17.64 -8.58
N ALA A 153 2.97 17.65 -7.28
CA ALA A 153 4.32 17.43 -6.78
C ALA A 153 4.83 16.03 -7.15
N LEU A 154 3.97 15.01 -7.00
CA LEU A 154 4.32 13.64 -7.37
C LEU A 154 4.52 13.48 -8.89
N GLU A 155 3.68 14.12 -9.70
CA GLU A 155 3.81 14.14 -11.16
C GLU A 155 5.10 14.84 -11.59
N ALA A 156 5.48 15.94 -10.95
CA ALA A 156 6.76 16.59 -11.21
C ALA A 156 7.97 15.70 -10.87
N ALA A 157 7.83 14.84 -9.86
CA ALA A 157 8.90 13.96 -9.39
C ALA A 157 9.01 12.65 -10.18
N LEU A 158 7.89 12.07 -10.62
CA LEU A 158 7.81 10.72 -11.20
C LEU A 158 7.24 10.67 -12.63
N GLY A 159 6.70 11.79 -13.13
CA GLY A 159 5.90 11.83 -14.34
C GLY A 159 4.51 11.21 -14.16
N ALA A 160 3.63 11.44 -15.13
CA ALA A 160 2.25 10.94 -15.09
C ALA A 160 2.16 9.40 -15.01
N GLU A 161 3.03 8.69 -15.74
CA GLU A 161 3.10 7.22 -15.69
C GLU A 161 3.53 6.73 -14.29
N GLY A 162 4.54 7.37 -13.69
CA GLY A 162 5.00 7.02 -12.35
C GLY A 162 3.96 7.28 -11.26
N VAL A 163 3.15 8.33 -11.38
CA VAL A 163 2.01 8.59 -10.47
C VAL A 163 1.00 7.44 -10.51
N VAL A 164 0.65 6.97 -11.72
CA VAL A 164 -0.27 5.84 -11.88
C VAL A 164 0.32 4.57 -11.27
N VAL A 165 1.58 4.28 -11.54
CA VAL A 165 2.26 3.10 -10.99
C VAL A 165 2.31 3.15 -9.47
N LEU A 166 2.80 4.26 -8.88
CA LEU A 166 2.92 4.37 -7.42
C LEU A 166 1.54 4.27 -6.75
N THR A 167 0.54 5.01 -7.23
CA THR A 167 -0.80 5.00 -6.61
C THR A 167 -1.44 3.60 -6.71
N THR A 168 -1.24 2.89 -7.82
CA THR A 168 -1.68 1.50 -7.97
C THR A 168 -0.95 0.59 -7.00
N ALA A 169 0.37 0.75 -6.86
CA ALA A 169 1.20 -0.01 -5.93
C ALA A 169 0.74 0.14 -4.48
N LEU A 170 0.48 1.37 -4.04
CA LEU A 170 -0.03 1.67 -2.70
C LEU A 170 -1.38 0.97 -2.41
N GLY A 171 -2.30 0.95 -3.39
CA GLY A 171 -3.57 0.24 -3.24
C GLY A 171 -3.39 -1.28 -3.09
N VAL A 172 -2.49 -1.88 -3.90
CA VAL A 172 -2.20 -3.32 -3.84
C VAL A 172 -1.50 -3.69 -2.54
N TRP A 173 -0.54 -2.89 -2.09
CA TRP A 173 0.17 -3.14 -0.84
C TRP A 173 -0.68 -2.89 0.39
N ASP A 174 -1.58 -1.90 0.41
CA ASP A 174 -2.55 -1.76 1.51
C ASP A 174 -3.40 -3.03 1.65
N ASN A 175 -3.91 -3.57 0.52
CA ASN A 175 -4.64 -4.83 0.54
C ASN A 175 -3.77 -5.99 1.06
N GLN A 176 -2.54 -6.12 0.55
CA GLN A 176 -1.62 -7.19 0.93
C GLN A 176 -1.23 -7.12 2.41
N HIS A 177 -0.86 -5.94 2.92
CA HIS A 177 -0.49 -5.74 4.31
C HIS A 177 -1.66 -6.02 5.25
N ARG A 178 -2.89 -5.61 4.88
CA ARG A 178 -4.08 -5.95 5.64
C ARG A 178 -4.36 -7.45 5.63
N LEU A 179 -4.14 -8.13 4.51
CA LEU A 179 -4.24 -9.59 4.42
C LEU A 179 -3.21 -10.25 5.36
N ASP A 180 -1.96 -9.82 5.33
CA ASP A 180 -0.90 -10.36 6.17
C ASP A 180 -1.23 -10.20 7.66
N ILE A 181 -1.60 -8.98 8.07
CA ILE A 181 -1.98 -8.66 9.45
C ILE A 181 -3.23 -9.44 9.85
N ALA A 182 -4.26 -9.45 9.00
CA ALA A 182 -5.50 -10.13 9.32
C ALA A 182 -5.27 -11.62 9.51
N LEU A 183 -4.51 -12.27 8.62
CA LEU A 183 -4.35 -13.73 8.62
C LEU A 183 -3.17 -14.22 9.48
N GLY A 184 -2.37 -13.31 10.05
CA GLY A 184 -1.21 -13.67 10.87
C GLY A 184 -0.08 -14.28 10.04
N VAL A 185 0.08 -13.81 8.79
CA VAL A 185 1.14 -14.25 7.89
C VAL A 185 2.50 -13.98 8.50
N THR A 186 3.40 -14.94 8.40
CA THR A 186 4.81 -14.80 8.78
C THR A 186 5.67 -14.42 7.58
N ALA A 187 6.83 -13.84 7.87
CA ALA A 187 7.86 -13.64 6.84
C ALA A 187 8.27 -15.00 6.25
N PRO A 188 8.60 -15.06 4.95
CA PRO A 188 9.00 -16.30 4.27
C PRO A 188 10.29 -16.92 4.81
#